data_AF-A0A3D5KSN2-F1
#
_entry.id   AF-A0A3D5KSN2-F1
#
_cell.length_a   1.000
_cell.length_b   1.000
_cell.length_c   1.000
_cell.angle_alpha   90.00
_cell.angle_beta   90.00
_cell.angle_gamma   90.00
#
_symmetry.space_group_name_H-M   'P 1'
#
loop_
_entity.id
_entity.type
_entity.pdbx_description
1 polymer ?
#
loop_
_entity_poly.entity_id
_entity_poly.type
_entity_poly.pdbx_seq_one_letter_code
_entity_poly.pdbx_strand_id
1 'polypeptide(L)'
;MRNLKELKLDMDSVNRETNGQKLGLYNLQPTFFNFHFKRDSVRMPKELVKFSRYRDSIAEAKKKDTSVHIPHTMPFSTAHFQGLKIKVPKTIQEKDKKIADSLYQAKRSVTEIATALSRARMVKNQLQSNNANLDNYAHEYRVFQIQWHKILANSIACIAMFLIGAPLGAIIKKGGLGVPVLASILFFILFYVLSLTGDKWALAETVPVVVGTWMANAVLFSVGFVFLRQARADARLFDADFYNVVIDKLKTRWRRTFGLKPKAA
;
A
#
# COMPACT_ATOMS: atom_id res chain seq x y z
N MET A 1 36.34 8.00 -43.44
CA MET A 1 36.75 7.26 -42.24
C MET A 1 36.98 8.28 -41.14
N ARG A 2 36.39 8.12 -39.95
CA ARG A 2 36.56 9.07 -38.83
C ARG A 2 38.00 9.01 -38.30
N ASN A 3 38.52 10.16 -37.89
CA ASN A 3 39.83 10.25 -37.26
C ASN A 3 39.78 9.66 -35.83
N LEU A 4 40.86 9.03 -35.36
CA LEU A 4 40.96 8.48 -34.00
C LEU A 4 40.60 9.51 -32.91
N LYS A 5 40.89 10.80 -33.13
CA LYS A 5 40.51 11.88 -32.22
C LYS A 5 38.99 12.10 -32.15
N GLU A 6 38.31 12.05 -33.29
CA GLU A 6 36.85 12.21 -33.37
C GLU A 6 36.15 11.02 -32.70
N LEU A 7 36.65 9.80 -32.93
CA LEU A 7 36.11 8.60 -32.31
C LEU A 7 36.21 8.64 -30.77
N LYS A 8 37.33 9.18 -30.25
CA LYS A 8 37.53 9.33 -28.81
C LYS A 8 36.58 10.36 -28.20
N LEU A 9 36.37 11.49 -28.89
CA LEU A 9 35.42 12.52 -28.46
C LEU A 9 33.98 11.99 -28.44
N ASP A 10 33.59 11.23 -29.46
CA ASP A 10 32.26 10.61 -29.51
C ASP A 10 32.08 9.60 -28.37
N MET A 11 33.08 8.77 -28.11
CA MET A 11 33.07 7.80 -27.01
C MET A 11 32.95 8.47 -25.64
N ASP A 12 33.69 9.57 -25.42
CA ASP A 12 33.64 10.34 -24.19
C ASP A 12 32.26 11.02 -24.00
N SER A 13 31.65 11.49 -25.10
CA SER A 13 30.30 12.07 -25.09
C SER A 13 29.23 11.04 -24.69
N VAL A 14 29.25 9.86 -25.31
CA VAL A 14 28.32 8.76 -25.01
C VAL A 14 28.49 8.27 -23.57
N ASN A 15 29.73 8.17 -23.10
CA ASN A 15 30.01 7.76 -21.73
C ASN A 15 29.51 8.81 -20.72
N ARG A 16 29.65 10.11 -21.04
CA ARG A 16 29.10 11.20 -20.24
C ARG A 16 27.58 11.15 -20.16
N GLU A 17 26.90 10.88 -21.28
CA GLU A 17 25.45 10.74 -21.32
C GLU A 17 24.98 9.53 -20.51
N THR A 18 25.60 8.37 -20.72
CA THR A 18 25.28 7.13 -20.01
C THR A 18 25.46 7.29 -18.50
N ASN A 19 26.55 7.90 -18.07
CA ASN A 19 26.79 8.16 -16.64
C ASN A 19 25.85 9.23 -16.08
N GLY A 20 25.43 10.20 -16.90
CA GLY A 20 24.39 11.16 -16.57
C GLY A 20 23.04 10.50 -16.29
N GLN A 21 22.59 9.60 -17.17
CA GLN A 21 21.35 8.85 -16.98
C GLN A 21 21.39 7.96 -15.74
N LYS A 22 22.48 7.21 -15.55
CA LYS A 22 22.70 6.38 -14.35
C LYS A 22 22.65 7.22 -13.08
N LEU A 23 23.33 8.36 -13.05
CA LEU A 23 23.33 9.26 -11.90
C LEU A 23 21.93 9.84 -11.63
N GLY A 24 21.16 10.13 -12.67
CA GLY A 24 19.74 10.50 -12.54
C GLY A 24 18.92 9.41 -11.83
N LEU A 25 19.09 8.15 -12.22
CA LEU A 25 18.40 7.02 -11.60
C LEU A 25 18.71 6.91 -10.09
N TYR A 26 19.99 7.05 -9.69
CA TYR A 26 20.39 7.03 -8.28
C TYR A 26 19.84 8.23 -7.49
N ASN A 27 19.74 9.42 -8.11
CA ASN A 27 19.15 10.59 -7.45
C ASN A 27 17.63 10.46 -7.27
N LEU A 28 16.95 9.71 -8.15
CA LEU A 28 15.53 9.38 -8.06
C LEU A 28 15.25 8.16 -7.15
N GLN A 29 16.29 7.51 -6.61
CA GLN A 29 16.14 6.39 -5.66
C GLN A 29 15.19 6.71 -4.49
N PRO A 30 15.27 7.88 -3.83
CA PRO A 30 14.40 8.21 -2.70
C PRO A 30 12.91 8.26 -3.08
N THR A 31 12.61 8.59 -4.34
CA THR A 31 11.22 8.66 -4.85
C THR A 31 10.62 7.30 -5.19
N PHE A 32 11.42 6.27 -5.48
CA PHE A 32 10.90 4.92 -5.77
C PHE A 32 10.43 4.18 -4.51
N PHE A 33 10.98 4.53 -3.33
CA PHE A 33 10.71 3.87 -2.06
C PHE A 33 10.10 4.84 -1.05
N ASN A 34 8.95 5.44 -1.42
CA ASN A 34 8.29 6.49 -0.62
C ASN A 34 7.80 6.03 0.76
N PHE A 35 7.58 4.72 0.98
CA PHE A 35 6.97 4.19 2.21
C PHE A 35 7.85 3.19 2.98
N HIS A 36 8.56 2.28 2.27
CA HIS A 36 9.48 1.30 2.86
C HIS A 36 10.92 1.63 2.48
N PHE A 37 11.93 1.13 3.21
CA PHE A 37 13.35 1.28 2.83
C PHE A 37 13.87 2.72 2.72
N LYS A 38 13.23 3.72 3.34
CA LYS A 38 13.72 5.12 3.40
C LYS A 38 15.17 5.25 3.91
N ARG A 39 15.66 4.26 4.66
CA ARG A 39 17.02 4.24 5.24
C ARG A 39 18.02 3.40 4.42
N ASP A 40 17.58 2.63 3.44
CA ASP A 40 18.48 1.86 2.59
C ASP A 40 18.99 2.73 1.45
N SER A 41 20.20 3.26 1.61
CA SER A 41 20.91 3.93 0.52
C SER A 41 21.61 2.88 -0.33
N VAL A 42 21.26 2.77 -1.60
CA VAL A 42 22.05 1.95 -2.54
C VAL A 42 23.37 2.68 -2.74
N ARG A 43 24.49 2.05 -2.36
CA ARG A 43 25.81 2.66 -2.49
C ARG A 43 26.13 2.88 -3.96
N MET A 44 26.31 4.14 -4.36
CA MET A 44 26.71 4.48 -5.73
C MET A 44 28.06 3.83 -6.09
N PRO A 45 28.19 3.25 -7.31
CA PRO A 45 29.45 2.75 -7.83
C PRO A 45 30.54 3.83 -7.83
N LYS A 46 31.80 3.43 -7.59
CA LYS A 46 32.95 4.36 -7.47
C LYS A 46 33.12 5.26 -8.71
N GLU A 47 32.83 4.75 -9.90
CA GLU A 47 32.92 5.50 -11.16
C GLU A 47 31.87 6.62 -11.26
N LEU A 48 30.63 6.37 -10.80
CA LEU A 48 29.57 7.37 -10.77
C LEU A 48 29.86 8.48 -9.74
N VAL A 49 30.49 8.13 -8.62
CA VAL A 49 30.91 9.12 -7.62
C VAL A 49 31.99 10.06 -8.19
N LYS A 50 32.98 9.52 -8.91
CA LYS A 50 33.99 10.34 -9.60
C LYS A 50 33.34 11.26 -10.64
N PHE A 51 32.40 10.74 -11.42
CA PHE A 51 31.66 11.50 -12.42
C PHE A 51 30.83 12.63 -11.80
N SER A 52 30.14 12.39 -10.68
CA SER A 52 29.40 13.43 -9.94
C SER A 52 30.35 14.54 -9.51
N ARG A 53 31.46 14.20 -8.85
CA ARG A 53 32.45 15.18 -8.38
C ARG A 53 33.00 16.02 -9.54
N TYR A 54 33.32 15.40 -10.66
CA TYR A 54 33.78 16.10 -11.86
C TYR A 54 32.73 17.10 -12.39
N ARG A 55 31.47 16.66 -12.51
CA ARG A 55 30.36 17.51 -12.96
C ARG A 55 30.14 18.69 -12.00
N ASP A 56 30.19 18.43 -10.70
CA ASP A 56 29.93 19.44 -9.68
C ASP A 56 31.05 20.49 -9.65
N SER A 57 32.32 20.08 -9.85
CA SER A 57 33.44 21.02 -10.03
C SER A 57 33.30 21.91 -11.26
N ILE A 58 32.82 21.37 -12.40
CA ILE A 58 32.55 22.17 -13.61
C ILE A 58 31.41 23.15 -13.37
N ALA A 59 30.34 22.71 -12.72
CA ALA A 59 29.19 23.56 -12.41
C ALA A 59 29.60 24.73 -11.49
N GLU A 60 30.48 24.46 -10.52
CA GLU A 60 31.01 25.46 -9.61
C GLU A 60 31.96 26.45 -10.30
N ALA A 61 32.82 25.96 -11.19
CA ALA A 61 33.66 26.82 -12.02
C ALA A 61 32.81 27.75 -12.90
N LYS A 62 31.76 27.21 -13.55
CA LYS A 62 30.84 27.99 -14.38
C LYS A 62 30.07 29.04 -13.59
N LYS A 63 29.71 28.76 -12.33
CA LYS A 63 29.07 29.74 -11.44
C LYS A 63 30.00 30.90 -11.08
N LYS A 64 31.29 30.63 -10.87
CA LYS A 64 32.28 31.69 -10.60
C LYS A 64 32.52 32.59 -11.81
N ASP A 65 32.48 32.03 -13.02
CA ASP A 65 32.62 32.79 -14.26
C ASP A 65 31.35 33.57 -14.64
N THR A 66 30.17 33.12 -14.19
CA THR A 66 28.91 33.81 -14.48
C THR A 66 28.65 34.89 -13.42
N SER A 67 29.30 36.04 -13.55
CA SER A 67 28.93 37.24 -12.79
C SER A 67 27.48 37.64 -13.12
N VAL A 68 26.62 37.61 -12.10
CA VAL A 68 25.34 38.34 -11.96
C VAL A 68 24.60 38.64 -13.27
N HIS A 69 23.88 37.67 -13.82
CA HIS A 69 22.75 37.97 -14.70
C HIS A 69 21.46 37.71 -13.91
N ILE A 70 20.78 38.77 -13.50
CA ILE A 70 19.43 38.70 -12.92
C ILE A 70 18.47 38.71 -14.11
N PRO A 71 17.88 37.58 -14.53
CA PRO A 71 16.92 37.60 -15.62
C PRO A 71 15.68 38.37 -15.18
N HIS A 72 15.40 39.50 -15.85
CA HIS A 72 14.31 40.42 -15.53
C HIS A 72 12.89 39.88 -15.82
N THR A 73 12.74 38.61 -16.20
CA THR A 73 11.44 38.01 -16.50
C THR A 73 11.41 36.53 -16.12
N MET A 74 11.27 36.23 -14.82
CA MET A 74 10.91 34.87 -14.41
C MET A 74 9.39 34.73 -14.28
N PRO A 75 8.75 33.77 -15.00
CA PRO A 75 7.35 33.46 -14.78
C PRO A 75 7.14 32.94 -13.35
N PHE A 76 6.02 33.33 -12.75
CA PHE A 76 5.64 32.96 -11.39
C PHE A 76 5.46 31.42 -11.29
N SER A 77 6.52 30.72 -10.86
CA SER A 77 6.49 29.31 -10.53
C SER A 77 6.36 29.13 -9.03
N THR A 78 5.32 28.40 -8.61
CA THR A 78 5.02 28.06 -7.20
C THR A 78 6.12 27.25 -6.52
N ALA A 79 7.09 26.70 -7.27
CA ALA A 79 8.20 25.91 -6.73
C ALA A 79 9.27 26.73 -5.98
N HIS A 80 9.30 28.06 -6.11
CA HIS A 80 10.35 28.91 -5.54
C HIS A 80 10.01 29.61 -4.21
N PHE A 81 8.85 29.33 -3.60
CA PHE A 81 8.53 29.88 -2.27
C PHE A 81 9.21 29.12 -1.12
N GLN A 82 9.80 27.96 -1.37
CA GLN A 82 10.49 27.17 -0.37
C GLN A 82 11.95 27.66 -0.22
N GLY A 83 12.13 28.87 0.32
CA GLY A 83 13.47 29.37 0.64
C GLY A 83 13.68 30.88 0.56
N LEU A 84 12.69 31.65 0.09
CA LEU A 84 12.74 33.10 0.25
C LEU A 84 12.52 33.41 1.73
N LYS A 85 13.63 33.53 2.48
CA LYS A 85 13.66 34.25 3.75
C LYS A 85 13.40 35.72 3.43
N ILE A 86 12.14 36.06 3.14
CA ILE A 86 11.70 37.44 3.01
C ILE A 86 11.95 38.05 4.39
N LYS A 87 13.04 38.81 4.52
CA LYS A 87 13.25 39.66 5.69
C LYS A 87 12.19 40.75 5.61
N VAL A 88 11.03 40.46 6.19
CA VAL A 88 9.98 41.47 6.33
C VAL A 88 10.58 42.57 7.20
N PRO A 89 10.71 43.81 6.70
CA PRO A 89 11.23 44.90 7.51
C PRO A 89 10.35 45.05 8.75
N LYS A 90 10.98 45.07 9.93
CA LYS A 90 10.27 45.11 11.22
C LYS A 90 9.49 46.42 11.43
N THR A 91 9.82 47.46 10.67
CA THR A 91 9.14 48.76 10.68
C THR A 91 8.61 49.05 9.29
N ILE A 92 7.29 49.23 9.19
CA ILE A 92 6.61 49.60 7.95
C ILE A 92 6.88 51.10 7.72
N GLN A 93 7.61 51.45 6.66
CA GLN A 93 7.84 52.85 6.34
C GLN A 93 6.55 53.49 5.81
N GLU A 94 6.34 54.77 6.11
CA GLU A 94 5.14 55.51 5.69
C GLU A 94 4.97 55.57 4.16
N LYS A 95 6.10 55.49 3.44
CA LYS A 95 6.15 55.36 1.97
C LYS A 95 5.55 54.04 1.50
N ASP A 96 5.88 52.93 2.16
CA ASP A 96 5.38 51.59 1.80
C ASP A 96 3.88 51.47 2.08
N LYS A 97 3.43 52.10 3.18
CA LYS A 97 2.00 52.20 3.51
C LYS A 97 1.22 52.97 2.43
N LYS A 98 1.73 54.12 1.99
CA LYS A 98 1.10 54.93 0.91
C LYS A 98 1.07 54.18 -0.43
N ILE A 99 2.12 53.43 -0.76
CA ILE A 99 2.16 52.60 -1.98
C ILE A 99 1.13 51.47 -1.88
N ALA A 100 1.05 50.78 -0.74
CA ALA A 100 0.05 49.74 -0.51
C ALA A 100 -1.38 50.30 -0.61
N ASP A 101 -1.67 51.40 0.09
CA ASP A 101 -2.98 52.05 0.07
C ASP A 101 -3.39 52.49 -1.35
N SER A 102 -2.43 52.99 -2.15
CA SER A 102 -2.65 53.35 -3.56
C SER A 102 -2.96 52.15 -4.45
N LEU A 103 -2.37 50.97 -4.20
CA LEU A 103 -2.66 49.75 -4.94
C LEU A 103 -4.07 49.22 -4.63
N TYR A 104 -4.56 49.42 -3.40
CA TYR A 104 -5.92 49.05 -3.02
C TYR A 104 -7.00 50.03 -3.50
N GLN A 105 -6.64 51.30 -3.75
CA GLN A 105 -7.54 52.34 -4.29
C GLN A 105 -7.67 52.34 -5.82
N ALA A 106 -6.76 51.67 -6.55
CA ALA A 106 -6.83 51.59 -8.01
C ALA A 106 -8.09 50.80 -8.47
N LYS A 107 -8.79 51.30 -9.50
CA LYS A 107 -9.93 50.57 -10.11
C LYS A 107 -9.40 49.28 -10.73
N ARG A 108 -9.83 48.13 -10.19
CA ARG A 108 -9.47 46.81 -10.72
C ARG A 108 -9.95 46.66 -12.16
N SER A 109 -9.03 46.24 -13.03
CA SER A 109 -9.38 45.93 -14.41
C SER A 109 -10.18 44.63 -14.49
N VAL A 110 -11.11 44.52 -15.43
CA VAL A 110 -11.88 43.29 -15.71
C VAL A 110 -10.93 42.11 -16.02
N THR A 111 -9.77 42.39 -16.63
CA THR A 111 -8.73 41.39 -16.93
C THR A 111 -8.02 40.87 -15.67
N GLU A 112 -7.82 41.71 -14.66
CA GLU A 112 -7.24 41.31 -13.37
C GLU A 112 -8.21 40.42 -12.59
N ILE A 113 -9.49 40.75 -12.62
CA ILE A 113 -10.54 39.92 -11.99
C ILE A 113 -10.63 38.56 -12.71
N ALA A 114 -10.59 38.55 -14.05
CA ALA A 114 -10.63 37.32 -14.83
C ALA A 114 -9.40 36.41 -14.58
N THR A 115 -8.20 37.00 -14.47
CA THR A 115 -6.97 36.25 -14.14
C THR A 115 -6.94 35.77 -12.68
N ALA A 116 -7.45 36.56 -11.73
CA ALA A 116 -7.63 36.11 -10.35
C ALA A 116 -8.62 34.94 -10.26
N LEU A 117 -9.75 35.02 -10.99
CA LEU A 117 -10.75 33.96 -11.07
C LEU A 117 -10.16 32.68 -11.68
N SER A 118 -9.39 32.78 -12.78
CA SER A 118 -8.78 31.61 -13.40
C SER A 118 -7.75 30.94 -12.48
N ARG A 119 -6.95 31.73 -11.76
CA ARG A 119 -6.03 31.21 -10.72
C ARG A 119 -6.79 30.53 -9.58
N ALA A 120 -7.87 31.14 -9.09
CA ALA A 120 -8.69 30.54 -8.03
C ALA A 120 -9.30 29.20 -8.49
N ARG A 121 -9.78 29.13 -9.73
CA ARG A 121 -10.29 27.88 -10.33
C ARG A 121 -9.19 26.83 -10.47
N MET A 122 -7.98 27.21 -10.89
CA MET A 122 -6.84 26.31 -10.99
C MET A 122 -6.47 25.73 -9.62
N VAL A 123 -6.39 26.58 -8.58
CA VAL A 123 -6.10 26.13 -7.21
C VAL A 123 -7.20 25.21 -6.70
N LYS A 124 -8.48 25.53 -6.96
CA LYS A 124 -9.61 24.65 -6.61
C LYS A 124 -9.45 23.27 -7.25
N ASN A 125 -9.18 23.22 -8.56
CA ASN A 125 -9.00 21.96 -9.28
C ASN A 125 -7.79 21.18 -8.72
N GLN A 126 -6.69 21.86 -8.39
CA GLN A 126 -5.52 21.23 -7.79
C GLN A 126 -5.85 20.61 -6.42
N LEU A 127 -6.61 21.32 -5.57
CA LEU A 127 -7.03 20.80 -4.27
C LEU A 127 -7.96 19.59 -4.42
N GLN A 128 -8.89 19.62 -5.38
CA GLN A 128 -9.76 18.47 -5.66
C GLN A 128 -8.95 17.25 -6.12
N SER A 129 -7.99 17.44 -7.03
CA SER A 129 -7.08 16.37 -7.45
C SER A 129 -6.23 15.85 -6.29
N ASN A 130 -5.71 16.74 -5.44
CA ASN A 130 -4.93 16.35 -4.28
C ASN A 130 -5.76 15.56 -3.26
N ASN A 131 -7.02 15.93 -3.02
CA ASN A 131 -7.91 15.18 -2.13
C ASN A 131 -8.17 13.76 -2.68
N ALA A 132 -8.47 13.62 -3.97
CA ALA A 132 -8.62 12.30 -4.58
C ALA A 132 -7.32 11.46 -4.49
N ASN A 133 -6.15 12.09 -4.62
CA ASN A 133 -4.87 11.42 -4.43
C ASN A 133 -4.68 10.95 -2.98
N LEU A 134 -5.09 11.74 -1.98
CA LEU A 134 -5.03 11.34 -0.57
C LEU A 134 -5.90 10.12 -0.28
N ASP A 135 -7.12 10.08 -0.82
CA ASP A 135 -8.02 8.93 -0.67
C ASP A 135 -7.42 7.67 -1.32
N ASN A 136 -6.82 7.82 -2.50
CA ASN A 136 -6.10 6.73 -3.16
C ASN A 136 -4.92 6.23 -2.31
N TYR A 137 -4.10 7.13 -1.75
CA TYR A 137 -2.99 6.73 -0.87
C TYR A 137 -3.47 6.03 0.40
N ALA A 138 -4.59 6.46 0.98
CA ALA A 138 -5.18 5.79 2.14
C ALA A 138 -5.66 4.37 1.78
N HIS A 139 -6.27 4.19 0.61
CA HIS A 139 -6.67 2.88 0.10
C HIS A 139 -5.47 1.96 -0.12
N GLU A 140 -4.44 2.43 -0.84
CA GLU A 140 -3.20 1.67 -1.09
C GLU A 140 -2.50 1.27 0.22
N TYR A 141 -2.48 2.17 1.21
CA TYR A 141 -1.93 1.86 2.53
C TYR A 141 -2.67 0.71 3.21
N ARG A 142 -4.01 0.68 3.14
CA ARG A 142 -4.80 -0.43 3.71
C ARG A 142 -4.55 -1.74 2.97
N VAL A 143 -4.51 -1.72 1.64
CA VAL A 143 -4.19 -2.90 0.83
C VAL A 143 -2.83 -3.46 1.25
N PHE A 144 -1.83 -2.60 1.40
CA PHE A 144 -0.50 -3.00 1.85
C PHE A 144 -0.53 -3.66 3.24
N GLN A 145 -1.22 -3.06 4.21
CA GLN A 145 -1.36 -3.61 5.56
C GLN A 145 -2.05 -4.99 5.56
N ILE A 146 -3.11 -5.15 4.77
CA ILE A 146 -3.81 -6.44 4.60
C ILE A 146 -2.83 -7.49 4.10
N GLN A 147 -2.06 -7.20 3.03
CA GLN A 147 -1.11 -8.16 2.48
C GLN A 147 -0.03 -8.56 3.47
N TRP A 148 0.50 -7.59 4.24
CA TRP A 148 1.49 -7.87 5.28
C TRP A 148 0.96 -8.84 6.32
N HIS A 149 -0.22 -8.58 6.86
CA HIS A 149 -0.85 -9.47 7.85
C HIS A 149 -1.28 -10.81 7.25
N LYS A 150 -1.67 -10.84 5.98
CA LYS A 150 -2.12 -12.05 5.29
C LYS A 150 -1.02 -13.08 5.13
N ILE A 151 0.21 -12.65 4.86
CA ILE A 151 1.37 -13.55 4.79
C ILE A 151 1.55 -14.26 6.15
N LEU A 152 1.52 -13.51 7.25
CA LEU A 152 1.63 -14.05 8.61
C LEU A 152 0.43 -14.94 8.97
N ALA A 153 -0.78 -14.48 8.66
CA ALA A 153 -2.01 -15.19 8.94
C ALA A 153 -2.07 -16.55 8.23
N ASN A 154 -1.66 -16.61 6.95
CA ASN A 154 -1.64 -17.85 6.19
C ASN A 154 -0.63 -18.86 6.75
N SER A 155 0.56 -18.41 7.19
CA SER A 155 1.53 -19.30 7.84
C SER A 155 0.99 -19.89 9.15
N ILE A 156 0.30 -19.07 9.94
CA ILE A 156 -0.32 -19.50 11.20
C ILE A 156 -1.54 -20.41 10.95
N ALA A 157 -2.28 -20.21 9.86
CA ALA A 157 -3.40 -21.05 9.47
C ALA A 157 -2.97 -22.51 9.26
N CYS A 158 -1.74 -22.77 8.76
CA CYS A 158 -1.21 -24.13 8.64
C CYS A 158 -1.15 -24.86 9.99
N ILE A 159 -0.77 -24.14 11.06
CA ILE A 159 -0.73 -24.69 12.42
C ILE A 159 -2.15 -25.00 12.91
N ALA A 160 -3.09 -24.09 12.67
CA ALA A 160 -4.50 -24.31 13.04
C ALA A 160 -5.11 -25.51 12.29
N MET A 161 -4.82 -25.64 10.99
CA MET A 161 -5.26 -26.78 10.18
C MET A 161 -4.69 -28.11 10.66
N PHE A 162 -3.40 -28.13 11.03
CA PHE A 162 -2.79 -29.31 11.64
C PHE A 162 -3.47 -29.68 12.96
N LEU A 163 -3.78 -28.68 13.79
CA LEU A 163 -4.45 -28.87 15.08
C LEU A 163 -5.87 -29.43 14.94
N ILE A 164 -6.53 -29.21 13.80
CA ILE A 164 -7.85 -29.77 13.47
C ILE A 164 -7.70 -31.16 12.82
N GLY A 165 -6.75 -31.33 11.90
CA GLY A 165 -6.55 -32.57 11.16
C GLY A 165 -6.03 -33.73 12.03
N ALA A 166 -5.09 -33.46 12.94
CA ALA A 166 -4.53 -34.46 13.85
C ALA A 166 -5.60 -35.13 14.76
N PRO A 167 -6.45 -34.39 15.50
CA PRO A 167 -7.50 -35.02 16.29
C PRO A 167 -8.54 -35.73 15.43
N LEU A 168 -8.95 -35.15 14.29
CA LEU A 168 -9.92 -35.82 13.40
C LEU A 168 -9.40 -37.15 12.84
N GLY A 169 -8.11 -37.22 12.50
CA GLY A 169 -7.46 -38.45 12.06
C GLY A 169 -7.32 -39.50 13.16
N ALA A 170 -7.07 -39.08 14.41
CA ALA A 170 -6.92 -39.99 15.55
C ALA A 170 -8.26 -40.50 16.12
N ILE A 171 -9.33 -39.70 16.03
CA ILE A 171 -10.66 -40.05 16.56
C ILE A 171 -11.36 -41.10 15.68
N ILE A 172 -11.26 -40.97 14.36
CA ILE A 172 -12.09 -41.76 13.43
C ILE A 172 -11.41 -43.12 13.13
N LYS A 173 -11.67 -44.11 14.01
CA LYS A 173 -11.08 -45.47 13.92
C LYS A 173 -11.73 -46.41 12.89
N LYS A 174 -12.94 -46.09 12.39
CA LYS A 174 -13.71 -46.95 11.44
C LYS A 174 -13.95 -46.31 10.06
N GLY A 175 -13.32 -45.17 9.77
CA GLY A 175 -13.38 -44.53 8.46
C GLY A 175 -12.14 -44.84 7.63
N GLY A 176 -12.30 -45.11 6.34
CA GLY A 176 -11.16 -45.21 5.42
C GLY A 176 -10.34 -43.90 5.39
N LEU A 177 -9.12 -43.97 4.85
CA LEU A 177 -8.12 -42.89 4.82
C LEU A 177 -8.65 -41.53 4.31
N GLY A 178 -9.76 -41.52 3.57
CA GLY A 178 -10.38 -40.32 3.01
C GLY A 178 -11.28 -39.49 3.94
N VAL A 179 -11.84 -40.04 5.03
CA VAL A 179 -12.75 -39.28 5.93
C VAL A 179 -12.03 -38.09 6.61
N PRO A 180 -10.85 -38.25 7.24
CA PRO A 180 -10.14 -37.11 7.82
C PRO A 180 -9.66 -36.11 6.77
N VAL A 181 -9.34 -36.58 5.55
CA VAL A 181 -8.95 -35.72 4.42
C VAL A 181 -10.13 -34.84 3.99
N LEU A 182 -11.32 -35.42 3.79
CA LEU A 182 -12.51 -34.68 3.38
C LEU A 182 -12.91 -33.63 4.44
N ALA A 183 -12.84 -34.00 5.73
CA ALA A 183 -13.10 -33.07 6.82
C ALA A 183 -12.10 -31.89 6.80
N SER A 184 -10.81 -32.17 6.55
CA SER A 184 -9.77 -31.13 6.43
C SER A 184 -10.03 -30.17 5.26
N ILE A 185 -10.45 -30.69 4.11
CA ILE A 185 -10.82 -29.87 2.94
C ILE A 185 -12.01 -28.96 3.26
N LEU A 186 -13.01 -29.47 3.97
CA LEU A 186 -14.18 -28.68 4.37
C LEU A 186 -13.78 -27.50 5.27
N PHE A 187 -12.93 -27.74 6.27
CA PHE A 187 -12.40 -26.66 7.12
C PHE A 187 -11.49 -25.69 6.35
N PHE A 188 -10.74 -26.19 5.35
CA PHE A 188 -9.95 -25.33 4.46
C PHE A 188 -10.80 -24.38 3.64
N ILE A 189 -11.91 -24.86 3.06
CA ILE A 189 -12.86 -24.01 2.32
C ILE A 189 -13.48 -22.98 3.27
N LEU A 190 -13.87 -23.39 4.47
CA LEU A 190 -14.45 -22.49 5.46
C LEU A 190 -13.46 -21.39 5.88
N PHE A 191 -12.20 -21.75 6.14
CA PHE A 191 -11.13 -20.78 6.36
C PHE A 191 -10.97 -19.82 5.19
N TYR A 192 -10.92 -20.32 3.96
CA TYR A 192 -10.74 -19.50 2.77
C TYR A 192 -11.86 -18.47 2.60
N VAL A 193 -13.12 -18.88 2.80
CA VAL A 193 -14.29 -17.98 2.70
C VAL A 193 -14.27 -16.95 3.83
N LEU A 194 -13.96 -17.34 5.07
CA LEU A 194 -13.84 -16.40 6.20
C LEU A 194 -12.68 -15.42 6.00
N SER A 195 -11.56 -15.88 5.46
CA SER A 195 -10.39 -15.03 5.16
C SER A 195 -10.73 -14.02 4.06
N LEU A 196 -11.38 -14.46 2.98
CA LEU A 196 -11.81 -13.58 1.89
C LEU A 196 -12.84 -12.54 2.34
N THR A 197 -13.78 -12.92 3.20
CA THR A 197 -14.79 -11.99 3.73
C THR A 197 -14.18 -11.01 4.73
N GLY A 198 -13.28 -11.47 5.59
CA GLY A 198 -12.51 -10.61 6.50
C GLY A 198 -11.66 -9.57 5.76
N ASP A 199 -10.96 -9.98 4.69
CA ASP A 199 -10.18 -9.06 3.85
C ASP A 199 -11.08 -8.01 3.17
N LYS A 200 -12.27 -8.40 2.71
CA LYS A 200 -13.25 -7.46 2.12
C LYS A 200 -13.76 -6.45 3.15
N TRP A 201 -14.04 -6.89 4.37
CA TRP A 201 -14.49 -5.99 5.45
C TRP A 201 -13.39 -5.05 5.91
N ALA A 202 -12.13 -5.50 5.93
CA ALA A 202 -10.97 -4.66 6.20
C ALA A 202 -10.76 -3.60 5.12
N LEU A 203 -10.97 -3.96 3.84
CA LEU A 203 -10.86 -3.03 2.72
C LEU A 203 -11.96 -1.95 2.76
N ALA A 204 -13.17 -2.36 3.11
CA ALA A 204 -14.35 -1.50 3.25
C ALA A 204 -14.37 -0.65 4.53
N GLU A 205 -13.29 -0.65 5.33
CA GLU A 205 -13.17 0.09 6.60
C GLU A 205 -14.24 -0.26 7.65
N THR A 206 -14.98 -1.35 7.46
CA THR A 206 -16.02 -1.78 8.40
C THR A 206 -15.40 -2.36 9.66
N VAL A 207 -14.24 -3.01 9.54
CA VAL A 207 -13.45 -3.55 10.65
C VAL A 207 -11.99 -3.11 10.53
N PRO A 208 -11.25 -2.98 11.65
CA PRO A 208 -9.82 -2.76 11.61
C PRO A 208 -9.10 -3.87 10.82
N VAL A 209 -8.09 -3.51 10.02
CA VAL A 209 -7.34 -4.44 9.16
C VAL A 209 -6.81 -5.65 9.94
N VAL A 210 -6.27 -5.41 11.14
CA VAL A 210 -5.74 -6.46 12.02
C VAL A 210 -6.84 -7.44 12.42
N VAL A 211 -8.04 -6.96 12.75
CA VAL A 211 -9.14 -7.84 13.16
C VAL A 211 -9.70 -8.60 11.97
N GLY A 212 -9.92 -7.92 10.83
CA GLY A 212 -10.49 -8.53 9.63
C GLY A 212 -9.64 -9.69 9.10
N THR A 213 -8.33 -9.49 8.94
CA THR A 213 -7.43 -10.52 8.39
C THR A 213 -7.18 -11.67 9.37
N TRP A 214 -7.20 -11.42 10.69
CA TRP A 214 -6.97 -12.47 11.70
C TRP A 214 -8.23 -13.19 12.18
N MET A 215 -9.42 -12.67 11.86
CA MET A 215 -10.70 -13.23 12.24
C MET A 215 -10.82 -14.72 11.87
N ALA A 216 -10.45 -15.07 10.63
CA ALA A 216 -10.50 -16.46 10.16
C ALA A 216 -9.62 -17.39 11.01
N ASN A 217 -8.41 -16.95 11.38
CA ASN A 217 -7.50 -17.69 12.24
C ASN A 217 -8.05 -17.83 13.66
N ALA A 218 -8.60 -16.76 14.23
CA ALA A 218 -9.17 -16.79 15.58
C ALA A 218 -10.33 -17.79 15.68
N VAL A 219 -11.21 -17.84 14.67
CA VAL A 219 -12.30 -18.82 14.57
C VAL A 219 -11.73 -20.23 14.45
N LEU A 220 -10.76 -20.46 13.55
CA LEU A 220 -10.17 -21.78 13.37
C LEU A 220 -9.43 -22.29 14.60
N PHE A 221 -8.69 -21.43 15.29
CA PHE A 221 -8.03 -21.81 16.54
C PHE A 221 -9.03 -22.17 17.63
N SER A 222 -10.10 -21.39 17.76
CA SER A 222 -11.16 -21.67 18.74
C SER A 222 -11.76 -23.05 18.50
N VAL A 223 -12.08 -23.36 17.24
CA VAL A 223 -12.61 -24.67 16.82
C VAL A 223 -11.55 -25.78 17.01
N GLY A 224 -10.31 -25.54 16.62
CA GLY A 224 -9.20 -26.50 16.77
C GLY A 224 -8.91 -26.85 18.23
N PHE A 225 -8.96 -25.87 19.14
CA PHE A 225 -8.82 -26.13 20.58
C PHE A 225 -9.95 -26.98 21.15
N VAL A 226 -11.19 -26.75 20.70
CA VAL A 226 -12.34 -27.57 21.09
C VAL A 226 -12.15 -29.01 20.59
N PHE A 227 -11.76 -29.22 19.34
CA PHE A 227 -11.49 -30.56 18.81
C PHE A 227 -10.32 -31.25 19.50
N LEU A 228 -9.25 -30.52 19.83
CA LEU A 228 -8.13 -31.07 20.58
C LEU A 228 -8.55 -31.53 21.99
N ARG A 229 -9.38 -30.73 22.68
CA ARG A 229 -9.95 -31.11 23.97
C ARG A 229 -10.82 -32.36 23.84
N GLN A 230 -11.62 -32.46 22.79
CA GLN A 230 -12.50 -33.60 22.57
C GLN A 230 -11.74 -34.88 22.22
N ALA A 231 -10.68 -34.79 21.41
CA ALA A 231 -9.80 -35.91 21.10
C ALA A 231 -9.08 -36.45 22.34
N ARG A 232 -8.69 -35.56 23.26
CA ARG A 232 -8.07 -35.93 24.54
C ARG A 232 -9.06 -36.55 25.51
N ALA A 233 -10.28 -35.99 25.61
CA ALA A 233 -11.20 -36.30 26.70
C ALA A 233 -11.89 -37.67 26.58
N ASP A 234 -12.21 -38.13 25.37
CA ASP A 234 -12.54 -39.53 25.09
C ASP A 234 -13.01 -39.68 23.63
N ALA A 235 -12.35 -40.55 22.86
CA ALA A 235 -12.75 -40.92 21.50
C ALA A 235 -14.08 -41.70 21.41
N ARG A 236 -14.88 -41.76 22.49
CA ARG A 236 -16.13 -42.53 22.59
C ARG A 236 -17.39 -41.77 22.17
N LEU A 237 -17.35 -40.43 22.06
CA LEU A 237 -18.50 -39.64 21.58
C LEU A 237 -18.72 -39.73 20.06
N PHE A 238 -17.76 -40.27 19.32
CA PHE A 238 -17.82 -40.54 17.88
C PHE A 238 -17.93 -42.04 17.57
N ASP A 239 -18.56 -42.82 18.46
CA ASP A 239 -19.07 -44.12 18.02
C ASP A 239 -20.16 -43.88 16.97
N ALA A 240 -20.16 -44.70 15.91
CA ALA A 240 -21.07 -44.54 14.77
C ALA A 240 -22.56 -44.46 15.19
N ASP A 241 -22.87 -45.01 16.36
CA ASP A 241 -24.19 -44.98 16.99
C ASP A 241 -24.68 -43.55 17.30
N PHE A 242 -23.82 -42.61 17.71
CA PHE A 242 -24.28 -41.24 18.02
C PHE A 242 -24.64 -40.46 16.73
N TYR A 243 -23.85 -40.63 15.66
CA TYR A 243 -24.14 -40.02 14.36
C TYR A 243 -25.41 -40.61 13.73
N ASN A 244 -25.58 -41.93 13.81
CA ASN A 244 -26.80 -42.58 13.35
C ASN A 244 -28.03 -42.06 14.10
N VAL A 245 -27.95 -41.85 15.42
CA VAL A 245 -29.06 -41.30 16.22
C VAL A 245 -29.34 -39.83 15.92
N VAL A 246 -28.32 -39.00 15.68
CA VAL A 246 -28.52 -37.58 15.31
C VAL A 246 -29.08 -37.45 13.89
N ILE A 247 -28.56 -38.22 12.94
CA ILE A 247 -29.08 -38.26 11.56
C ILE A 247 -30.51 -38.79 11.55
N ASP A 248 -30.82 -39.83 12.33
CA ASP A 248 -32.16 -40.39 12.37
C ASP A 248 -33.17 -39.44 13.06
N LYS A 249 -32.74 -38.72 14.12
CA LYS A 249 -33.52 -37.62 14.72
C LYS A 249 -33.73 -36.46 13.75
N LEU A 250 -32.73 -36.11 12.95
CA LEU A 250 -32.83 -35.04 11.97
C LEU A 250 -33.71 -35.46 10.79
N LYS A 251 -33.60 -36.70 10.33
CA LYS A 251 -34.42 -37.29 9.25
C LYS A 251 -35.87 -37.46 9.69
N THR A 252 -36.13 -37.89 10.92
CA THR A 252 -37.51 -37.94 11.47
C THR A 252 -38.10 -36.55 11.69
N ARG A 253 -37.30 -35.57 12.14
CA ARG A 253 -37.76 -34.17 12.28
C ARG A 253 -38.03 -33.51 10.92
N TRP A 254 -37.20 -33.79 9.92
CA TRP A 254 -37.36 -33.30 8.55
C TRP A 254 -38.52 -33.98 7.81
N ARG A 255 -38.76 -35.27 8.07
CA ARG A 255 -39.96 -35.99 7.59
C ARG A 255 -41.26 -35.46 8.22
N ARG A 256 -41.22 -35.02 9.48
CA ARG A 256 -42.38 -34.37 10.14
C ARG A 256 -42.70 -32.99 9.58
N THR A 257 -41.70 -32.21 9.15
CA THR A 257 -41.93 -30.89 8.55
C THR A 257 -42.31 -30.94 7.06
N PHE A 258 -41.92 -31.98 6.32
CA PHE A 258 -42.22 -32.11 4.88
C PHE A 258 -43.29 -33.13 4.50
N GLY A 259 -44.00 -33.75 5.47
CA GLY A 259 -45.25 -34.48 5.20
C GLY A 259 -45.17 -35.64 4.20
N LEU A 260 -44.01 -36.29 4.04
CA LEU A 260 -43.88 -37.44 3.15
C LEU A 260 -44.35 -38.72 3.86
N LYS A 261 -45.52 -39.22 3.47
CA LYS A 261 -46.07 -40.52 3.89
C LYS A 261 -45.10 -41.66 3.55
N PRO A 262 -45.01 -42.71 4.40
CA PRO A 262 -44.24 -43.89 4.07
C PRO A 262 -44.83 -44.58 2.83
N LYS A 263 -43.96 -44.95 1.89
CA LYS A 263 -44.28 -45.92 0.84
C LYS A 263 -44.39 -47.28 1.55
N ALA A 264 -45.61 -47.81 1.61
CA ALA A 264 -45.88 -49.17 2.04
C ALA A 264 -45.39 -50.15 0.97
N ALA A 265 -44.96 -51.33 1.43
CA ALA A 265 -44.39 -52.48 0.72
C ALA A 265 -42.91 -52.35 0.34
#